data_AF-A0A2V5UL89-F1
#
_entry.id   AF-A0A2V5UL89-F1
#
_cell.length_a   1.000
_cell.length_b   1.000
_cell.length_c   1.000
_cell.angle_alpha   90.00
_cell.angle_beta   90.00
_cell.angle_gamma   90.00
#
_symmetry.space_group_name_H-M   'P 1'
#
loop_
_entity.id
_entity.type
_entity.pdbx_description
1 polymer ?
#
loop_
_entity_poly.entity_id
_entity_poly.type
_entity_poly.pdbx_seq_one_letter_code
_entity_poly.pdbx_strand_id
1 'polypeptide(L)'
;MTWRARRETHPDDEVLSTATGHARDYNQNVYADYARSSETMFPVRWTRSELGKKDWVVGVIVNGQAKAYPIELLKKNAPIEDKVDKEQIRISYDAAASKPEVTRAADGEAIASTMAYWFAWQAFYPNTELYRH
;
A
#
# COMPACT_ATOMS: atom_id res chain seq x y z
N MET A 1 -5.49 14.98 -4.47
CA MET A 1 -6.05 16.27 -3.99
C MET A 1 -5.83 16.37 -2.50
N THR A 2 -5.32 17.49 -2.00
CA THR A 2 -5.14 17.72 -0.56
C THR A 2 -6.40 18.32 0.05
N TRP A 3 -6.59 18.20 1.37
CA TRP A 3 -7.71 18.85 2.08
C TRP A 3 -7.76 20.36 1.82
N ARG A 4 -6.59 21.01 1.82
CA ARG A 4 -6.45 22.44 1.53
C ARG A 4 -7.01 22.79 0.14
N ALA A 5 -6.65 22.02 -0.88
CA ALA A 5 -7.11 22.25 -2.25
C ALA A 5 -8.63 22.05 -2.42
N ARG A 6 -9.25 21.12 -1.66
CA ARG A 6 -10.71 20.93 -1.67
C ARG A 6 -11.44 22.13 -1.04
N ARG A 7 -10.97 22.61 0.12
CA ARG A 7 -11.60 23.75 0.82
C ARG A 7 -11.57 25.05 0.01
N GLU A 8 -10.58 25.21 -0.85
CA GLU A 8 -10.47 26.38 -1.75
C GLU A 8 -11.40 26.27 -2.97
N THR A 9 -11.74 25.05 -3.40
CA THR A 9 -12.53 24.82 -4.62
C THR A 9 -14.01 24.54 -4.34
N HIS A 10 -14.34 24.12 -3.12
CA HIS A 10 -15.69 23.75 -2.67
C HIS A 10 -15.95 24.34 -1.28
N PRO A 11 -16.15 25.67 -1.17
CA PRO A 11 -16.33 26.35 0.11
C PRO A 11 -17.65 26.00 0.82
N ASP A 12 -18.64 25.50 0.08
CA ASP A 12 -19.97 25.12 0.60
C ASP A 12 -20.01 23.69 1.16
N ASP A 13 -18.91 22.93 1.09
CA ASP A 13 -18.81 21.59 1.66
C ASP A 13 -18.94 21.67 3.20
N GLU A 14 -19.90 20.94 3.76
CA GLU A 14 -20.03 20.81 5.21
C GLU A 14 -19.01 19.82 5.78
N VAL A 15 -18.44 20.15 6.93
CA VAL A 15 -17.54 19.26 7.70
C VAL A 15 -18.19 18.90 9.01
N LEU A 16 -18.14 17.62 9.38
CA LEU A 16 -18.63 17.16 10.68
C LEU A 16 -17.88 17.88 11.82
N SER A 17 -18.65 18.44 12.75
CA SER A 17 -18.11 19.12 13.93
C SER A 17 -17.37 18.16 14.84
N THR A 18 -16.24 18.60 15.39
CA THR A 18 -15.51 17.90 16.47
C THR A 18 -16.10 18.19 17.86
N ALA A 19 -17.08 19.10 17.98
CA ALA A 19 -17.79 19.40 19.21
C ALA A 19 -18.85 18.33 19.52
N THR A 20 -18.40 17.14 19.90
CA THR A 20 -19.25 15.97 20.15
C THR A 20 -19.77 15.87 21.58
N GLY A 21 -19.43 16.83 22.45
CA GLY A 21 -19.71 16.76 23.89
C GLY A 21 -18.71 15.92 24.70
N HIS A 22 -17.66 15.40 24.06
CA HIS A 22 -16.58 14.66 24.70
C HIS A 22 -15.27 15.45 24.67
N ALA A 23 -14.49 15.40 25.76
CA ALA A 23 -13.12 15.92 25.82
C ALA A 23 -12.15 14.96 25.11
N ARG A 24 -12.22 14.92 23.77
CA ARG A 24 -11.32 14.12 22.93
C ARG A 24 -10.60 15.02 21.96
N ASP A 25 -9.27 15.00 21.99
CA ASP A 25 -8.46 15.70 20.99
C ASP A 25 -8.41 14.87 19.69
N TYR A 26 -9.25 15.24 18.73
CA TYR A 26 -9.29 14.61 17.41
C TYR A 26 -8.08 14.95 16.53
N ASN A 27 -7.17 15.82 16.97
CA ASN A 27 -5.90 16.08 16.30
C ASN A 27 -4.79 15.11 16.74
N GLN A 28 -5.01 14.34 17.81
CA GLN A 28 -4.02 13.40 18.32
C GLN A 28 -4.08 12.08 17.55
N ASN A 29 -2.93 11.62 17.03
CA ASN A 29 -2.81 10.28 16.46
C ASN A 29 -2.73 9.22 17.58
N VAL A 30 -3.89 8.84 18.11
CA VAL A 30 -4.03 7.81 19.14
C VAL A 30 -3.62 6.40 18.68
N TYR A 31 -3.32 6.20 17.39
CA TYR A 31 -2.87 4.93 16.81
C TYR A 31 -1.38 4.94 16.43
N ALA A 32 -0.60 5.96 16.84
CA ALA A 32 0.83 6.01 16.56
C ALA A 32 1.58 4.75 17.05
N ASP A 33 1.21 4.22 18.22
CA ASP A 33 1.79 3.01 18.79
C ASP A 33 1.46 1.75 17.99
N TYR A 34 0.30 1.72 17.35
CA TYR A 34 -0.06 0.63 16.45
C TYR A 34 0.88 0.58 15.25
N ALA A 35 1.28 1.72 14.69
CA ALA A 35 2.24 1.75 13.58
C ALA A 35 3.66 1.33 14.02
N ARG A 36 4.03 1.58 15.29
CA ARG A 36 5.37 1.25 15.84
C ARG A 36 5.54 -0.22 16.22
N SER A 37 4.48 -0.89 16.65
CA SER A 37 4.54 -2.30 17.02
C SER A 37 4.71 -3.20 15.79
N SER A 38 5.54 -4.24 15.87
CA SER A 38 5.65 -5.28 14.83
C SER A 38 4.48 -6.27 14.82
N GLU A 39 3.66 -6.28 15.89
CA GLU A 39 2.56 -7.21 16.07
C GLU A 39 1.23 -6.67 15.53
N THR A 40 0.37 -7.59 15.09
CA THR A 40 -1.00 -7.28 14.67
C THR A 40 -1.91 -7.22 15.89
N MET A 41 -2.72 -6.16 16.01
CA MET A 41 -3.73 -6.05 17.08
C MET A 41 -4.78 -7.17 17.00
N PHE A 42 -5.08 -7.63 15.77
CA PHE A 42 -5.94 -8.78 15.50
C PHE A 42 -5.17 -9.80 14.65
N PRO A 43 -5.03 -11.06 15.10
CA PRO A 43 -4.29 -12.08 14.37
C PRO A 43 -5.02 -12.46 13.08
N VAL A 44 -4.25 -12.67 12.01
CA VAL A 44 -4.76 -13.21 10.73
C VAL A 44 -4.56 -14.72 10.66
N ARG A 45 -5.50 -15.45 10.02
CA ARG A 45 -5.46 -16.91 9.92
C ARG A 45 -4.21 -17.45 9.20
N TRP A 46 -3.74 -16.73 8.18
CA TRP A 46 -2.59 -17.14 7.38
C TRP A 46 -1.40 -16.23 7.68
N THR A 47 -0.29 -16.85 8.11
CA THR A 47 0.94 -16.13 8.44
C THR A 47 2.10 -16.70 7.65
N ARG A 48 2.41 -16.05 6.53
CA ARG A 48 3.62 -16.29 5.77
C ARG A 48 4.76 -15.44 6.34
N SER A 49 5.87 -16.08 6.69
CA SER A 49 6.96 -15.49 7.49
C SER A 49 8.12 -14.93 6.65
N GLU A 50 7.97 -14.90 5.33
CA GLU A 50 9.04 -14.42 4.43
C GLU A 50 9.29 -12.91 4.54
N LEU A 51 8.32 -12.16 5.07
CA LEU A 51 8.45 -10.76 5.45
C LEU A 51 7.90 -10.54 6.87
N GLY A 52 8.32 -9.45 7.50
CA GLY A 52 7.70 -8.94 8.70
C GLY A 52 6.21 -8.66 8.46
N LYS A 53 5.37 -8.90 9.48
CA LYS A 53 3.91 -8.72 9.38
C LYS A 53 3.55 -7.33 8.82
N LYS A 54 4.24 -6.28 9.27
CA LYS A 54 4.04 -4.89 8.85
C LYS A 54 5.06 -4.37 7.85
N ASP A 55 5.74 -5.26 7.14
CA ASP A 55 6.52 -4.85 5.99
C ASP A 55 5.56 -4.36 4.90
N TRP A 56 5.92 -3.27 4.24
CA TRP A 56 5.13 -2.75 3.14
C TRP A 56 5.42 -3.51 1.85
N VAL A 57 4.36 -3.86 1.14
CA VAL A 57 4.43 -4.42 -0.21
C VAL A 57 3.59 -3.61 -1.18
N VAL A 58 3.99 -3.64 -2.44
CA VAL A 58 3.14 -3.29 -3.59
C VAL A 58 2.57 -4.60 -4.13
N GLY A 59 1.26 -4.77 -4.02
CA GLY A 59 0.53 -5.87 -4.61
C GLY A 59 0.05 -5.55 -6.02
N VAL A 60 0.28 -6.46 -6.95
CA VAL A 60 -0.15 -6.38 -8.36
C VAL A 60 -0.97 -7.63 -8.67
N ILE A 61 -2.07 -7.46 -9.42
CA ILE A 61 -2.91 -8.57 -9.86
C ILE A 61 -3.09 -8.46 -11.36
N VAL A 62 -2.64 -9.48 -12.09
CA VAL A 62 -2.82 -9.58 -13.54
C VAL A 62 -3.44 -10.93 -13.87
N ASN A 63 -4.55 -10.94 -14.60
CA ASN A 63 -5.27 -12.16 -15.00
C ASN A 63 -5.57 -13.12 -13.82
N GLY A 64 -5.85 -12.57 -12.64
CA GLY A 64 -6.12 -13.34 -11.42
C GLY A 64 -4.88 -13.85 -10.68
N GLN A 65 -3.68 -13.68 -11.24
CA GLN A 65 -2.44 -13.97 -10.53
C GLN A 65 -1.98 -12.76 -9.70
N ALA A 66 -1.86 -12.97 -8.40
CA ALA A 66 -1.37 -11.96 -7.45
C ALA A 66 0.14 -12.11 -7.24
N LYS A 67 0.86 -11.00 -7.30
CA LYS A 67 2.29 -10.92 -6.95
C LYS A 67 2.55 -9.71 -6.07
N ALA A 68 3.40 -9.89 -5.06
CA ALA A 68 3.77 -8.87 -4.09
C ALA A 68 5.25 -8.50 -4.22
N TYR A 69 5.53 -7.19 -4.15
CA TYR A 69 6.86 -6.61 -4.26
C TYR A 69 7.20 -5.86 -2.96
N PRO A 70 8.18 -6.31 -2.16
CA PRO A 70 8.61 -5.58 -0.97
C PRO A 70 9.11 -4.19 -1.32
N ILE A 71 8.60 -3.15 -0.64
CA ILE A 71 9.01 -1.77 -0.91
C ILE A 71 10.51 -1.58 -0.66
N GLU A 72 11.09 -2.27 0.33
CA GLU A 72 12.53 -2.17 0.61
C GLU A 72 13.40 -2.70 -0.53
N LEU A 73 12.90 -3.63 -1.35
CA LEU A 73 13.57 -4.06 -2.58
C LEU A 73 13.36 -3.03 -3.69
N LEU A 74 12.15 -2.48 -3.83
CA LEU A 74 11.87 -1.44 -4.81
C LEU A 74 12.72 -0.19 -4.57
N LYS A 75 12.88 0.27 -3.33
CA LYS A 75 13.74 1.40 -2.97
C LYS A 75 15.21 1.23 -3.42
N LYS A 76 15.69 -0.01 -3.48
CA LYS A 76 17.09 -0.32 -3.80
C LYS A 76 17.30 -0.63 -5.28
N ASN A 77 16.34 -1.31 -5.89
CA ASN A 77 16.51 -1.96 -7.18
C ASN A 77 15.55 -1.44 -8.26
N ALA A 78 14.64 -0.52 -7.93
CA ALA A 78 13.75 0.05 -8.95
C ALA A 78 14.53 0.90 -9.97
N PRO A 79 14.13 0.91 -11.25
CA PRO A 79 12.98 0.16 -11.80
C PRO A 79 13.27 -1.34 -11.91
N ILE A 80 12.26 -2.16 -11.56
CA ILE A 80 12.30 -3.62 -11.70
C ILE A 80 11.44 -4.00 -12.90
N GLU A 81 11.97 -4.84 -13.77
CA GLU A 81 11.20 -5.52 -14.80
C GLU A 81 10.91 -6.95 -14.35
N ASP A 82 9.66 -7.35 -14.45
CA ASP A 82 9.22 -8.66 -14.00
C ASP A 82 8.01 -9.12 -14.81
N LYS A 83 7.71 -10.41 -14.71
CA LYS A 83 6.54 -11.02 -15.34
C LYS A 83 5.53 -11.43 -14.28
N VAL A 84 4.27 -11.04 -14.49
CA VAL A 84 3.12 -11.54 -13.75
C VAL A 84 2.20 -12.24 -14.74
N ASP A 85 1.96 -13.54 -14.52
CA ASP A 85 1.34 -14.44 -15.49
C ASP A 85 2.08 -14.39 -16.84
N LYS A 86 1.49 -13.74 -17.84
CA LYS A 86 2.04 -13.56 -19.19
C LYS A 86 2.38 -12.10 -19.51
N GLU A 87 2.06 -11.19 -18.60
CA GLU A 87 2.27 -9.76 -18.79
C GLU A 87 3.65 -9.35 -18.29
N GLN A 88 4.41 -8.66 -19.14
CA GLN A 88 5.67 -8.03 -18.73
C GLN A 88 5.35 -6.67 -18.14
N ILE A 89 5.81 -6.44 -16.92
CA ILE A 89 5.54 -5.20 -16.18
C ILE A 89 6.83 -4.54 -15.76
N ARG A 90 6.78 -3.21 -15.63
CA ARG A 90 7.83 -2.41 -15.03
C ARG A 90 7.30 -1.77 -13.76
N ILE A 91 8.00 -1.95 -12.66
CA ILE A 91 7.69 -1.33 -11.37
C ILE A 91 8.75 -0.28 -11.07
N SER A 92 8.34 0.98 -10.93
CA SER A 92 9.15 2.07 -10.40
C SER A 92 8.65 2.48 -9.02
N TYR A 93 9.51 3.12 -8.22
CA TYR A 93 9.15 3.60 -6.90
C TYR A 93 9.81 4.95 -6.63
N ASP A 94 9.00 5.98 -6.43
CA ASP A 94 9.44 7.27 -5.93
C ASP A 94 9.51 7.23 -4.40
N ALA A 95 10.74 7.19 -3.87
CA ALA A 95 10.98 7.16 -2.44
C ALA A 95 10.59 8.44 -1.70
N ALA A 96 10.67 9.61 -2.36
CA ALA A 96 10.32 10.89 -1.76
C ALA A 96 8.79 11.04 -1.64
N ALA A 97 8.05 10.59 -2.65
CA ALA A 97 6.59 10.60 -2.65
C ALA A 97 5.96 9.34 -2.02
N SER A 98 6.77 8.33 -1.66
CA SER A 98 6.31 6.99 -1.27
C SER A 98 5.26 6.42 -2.24
N LYS A 99 5.53 6.59 -3.54
CA LYS A 99 4.58 6.30 -4.61
C LYS A 99 5.15 5.22 -5.52
N PRO A 100 4.55 4.01 -5.53
CA PRO A 100 4.82 3.03 -6.57
C PRO A 100 4.10 3.41 -7.87
N GLU A 101 4.70 3.03 -8.99
CA GLU A 101 4.06 3.06 -10.30
C GLU A 101 4.35 1.73 -10.99
N VAL A 102 3.30 1.11 -11.51
CA VAL A 102 3.36 -0.18 -12.20
C VAL A 102 2.78 0.04 -13.58
N THR A 103 3.54 -0.28 -14.61
CA THR A 103 3.12 -0.15 -16.00
C THR A 103 3.35 -1.43 -16.77
N ARG A 104 2.54 -1.65 -17.81
CA ARG A 104 2.78 -2.69 -18.80
C ARG A 104 4.00 -2.30 -19.63
N ALA A 105 4.94 -3.24 -19.81
CA ALA A 105 6.17 -2.97 -20.56
C ALA A 105 5.93 -2.78 -22.07
N ALA A 106 4.85 -3.35 -22.61
CA ALA A 106 4.53 -3.31 -24.05
C ALA A 106 4.13 -1.91 -24.55
N ASP A 107 3.32 -1.18 -23.78
CA ASP A 107 2.69 0.09 -24.19
C ASP A 107 2.82 1.20 -23.14
N GLY A 108 3.32 0.91 -21.94
CA GLY A 108 3.44 1.85 -20.84
C GLY A 108 2.12 2.13 -20.10
N GLU A 109 1.04 1.39 -20.39
CA GLU A 109 -0.24 1.59 -19.73
C GLU A 109 -0.14 1.27 -18.22
N ALA A 110 -0.74 2.10 -17.38
CA ALA A 110 -0.73 1.88 -15.94
C ALA A 110 -1.51 0.63 -15.56
N ILE A 111 -0.90 -0.21 -14.71
CA ILE A 111 -1.53 -1.39 -14.12
C ILE A 111 -1.93 -1.04 -12.68
N ALA A 112 -3.17 -1.39 -12.32
CA ALA A 112 -3.66 -1.20 -10.96
C ALA A 112 -2.78 -1.94 -9.96
N SER A 113 -2.33 -1.23 -8.93
CA SER A 113 -1.51 -1.76 -7.85
C SER A 113 -1.99 -1.22 -6.51
N THR A 114 -1.71 -1.94 -5.44
CA THR A 114 -2.13 -1.57 -4.08
C THR A 114 -0.95 -1.64 -3.13
N MET A 115 -0.75 -0.57 -2.36
CA MET A 115 0.23 -0.56 -1.28
C MET A 115 -0.43 -1.05 0.01
N ALA A 116 0.11 -2.09 0.64
CA ALA A 116 -0.46 -2.67 1.85
C ALA A 116 0.63 -3.24 2.77
N TYR A 117 0.30 -3.38 4.06
CA TYR A 117 1.11 -4.22 4.95
C TYR A 117 0.99 -5.69 4.55
N TRP A 118 2.11 -6.42 4.66
CA TRP A 118 2.21 -7.82 4.28
C TRP A 118 1.15 -8.71 4.94
N PHE A 119 0.89 -8.54 6.24
CA PHE A 119 -0.12 -9.33 6.96
C PHE A 119 -1.52 -9.16 6.37
N ALA A 120 -1.85 -7.97 5.85
CA ALA A 120 -3.14 -7.69 5.26
C ALA A 120 -3.21 -8.26 3.85
N TRP A 121 -2.20 -8.00 3.02
CA TRP A 121 -2.15 -8.50 1.65
C TRP A 121 -2.24 -10.03 1.58
N GLN A 122 -1.42 -10.75 2.35
CA GLN A 122 -1.41 -12.21 2.35
C GLN A 122 -2.71 -12.82 2.88
N ALA A 123 -3.48 -12.09 3.69
CA ALA A 123 -4.76 -12.57 4.18
C ALA A 123 -5.82 -12.63 3.06
N PHE A 124 -5.76 -11.70 2.10
CA PHE A 124 -6.62 -11.70 0.91
C PHE A 124 -6.05 -12.55 -0.23
N TYR A 125 -4.72 -12.60 -0.37
CA TYR A 125 -4.02 -13.33 -1.43
C TYR A 125 -2.99 -14.32 -0.86
N PRO A 126 -3.42 -15.41 -0.19
CA PRO A 126 -2.51 -16.32 0.50
C PRO A 126 -1.50 -17.01 -0.42
N ASN A 127 -1.91 -17.25 -1.68
CA ASN A 127 -1.09 -17.87 -2.72
C ASN A 127 -0.33 -16.84 -3.57
N THR A 128 -0.27 -15.56 -3.15
CA THR A 128 0.46 -14.53 -3.89
C THR A 128 1.91 -14.96 -4.11
N GLU A 129 2.41 -14.77 -5.32
CA GLU A 129 3.84 -14.83 -5.55
C GLU A 129 4.51 -13.68 -4.78
N LEU A 130 5.71 -13.93 -4.27
CA LEU A 130 6.51 -12.91 -3.60
C LEU A 130 7.77 -12.71 -4.43
N TYR A 131 8.00 -11.48 -4.87
CA TYR A 131 9.20 -11.12 -5.62
C TYR A 131 10.44 -11.31 -4.74
N ARG A 132 11.43 -12.02 -5.28
CA ARG A 132 12.74 -12.27 -4.68
C ARG A 132 13.79 -12.02 -5.76
N HIS A 133 14.91 -11.40 -5.38
CA HIS A 133 16.08 -11.22 -6.23
C HIS A 133 16.96 -12.47 -6.18
#